data_AF-A0A9D5KGY7-F1
#
_entry.id   AF-A0A9D5KGY7-F1
#
_cell.length_a   1.000
_cell.length_b   1.000
_cell.length_c   1.000
_cell.angle_alpha   90.00
_cell.angle_beta   90.00
_cell.angle_gamma   90.00
#
_symmetry.space_group_name_H-M   'P 1'
#
loop_
_entity.id
_entity.type
_entity.pdbx_description
1 polymer ?
#
loop_
_entity_poly.entity_id
_entity_poly.type
_entity_poly.pdbx_seq_one_letter_code
_entity_poly.pdbx_strand_id
1 'polypeptide(L)'
;MSIFYRLAWRNIFRNKRRTIIAGIAIGLGLASLIFVDALVIGMKKNMLDSATSTLMGDAQIHGRGFRKAHEVEKTIIKSKTVRTMLDQEPIV
;
A
#
# COMPACT_ATOMS: atom_id res chain seq x y z
N MET A 1 -16.10 12.51 42.60
CA MET A 1 -15.48 12.48 41.25
C MET A 1 -15.65 13.79 40.46
N SER A 2 -16.83 14.42 40.46
CA SER A 2 -17.12 15.67 39.70
C SER A 2 -16.25 16.88 40.06
N ILE A 3 -15.80 16.98 41.32
CA ILE A 3 -14.97 18.10 41.79
C ILE A 3 -13.60 18.16 41.08
N PHE A 4 -13.00 17.00 40.80
CA PHE A 4 -11.68 16.90 40.15
C PHE A 4 -11.75 17.32 38.69
N TYR A 5 -12.79 16.90 37.95
CA TYR A 5 -13.00 17.34 36.57
C TYR A 5 -13.21 18.86 36.48
N ARG A 6 -13.98 19.44 37.41
CA ARG A 6 -14.24 20.88 37.45
C ARG A 6 -12.98 21.68 37.78
N LEU A 7 -12.14 21.17 38.69
CA LEU A 7 -10.83 21.78 39.00
C LEU A 7 -9.86 21.66 37.82
N ALA A 8 -9.76 20.49 37.19
CA ALA A 8 -8.88 20.25 36.06
C ALA A 8 -9.21 21.16 34.87
N TRP A 9 -10.49 21.31 34.53
CA TRP A 9 -10.95 22.24 33.49
C TRP A 9 -10.52 23.67 33.84
N ARG A 10 -10.87 24.19 35.02
CA ARG A 10 -10.46 25.55 35.43
C ARG A 10 -8.94 25.75 35.41
N ASN A 11 -8.16 24.72 35.74
CA ASN A 11 -6.70 24.76 35.70
C ASN A 11 -6.16 24.91 34.27
N ILE A 12 -6.68 24.11 33.34
CA ILE A 12 -6.34 24.16 31.90
C ILE A 12 -6.63 25.54 31.30
N PHE A 13 -7.80 26.12 31.60
CA PHE A 13 -8.20 27.44 31.09
C PHE A 13 -7.44 28.61 31.71
N ARG A 14 -6.87 28.42 32.90
CA ARG A 14 -6.08 29.46 33.60
C ARG A 14 -4.63 29.50 33.11
N ASN A 15 -4.04 28.36 32.76
CA ASN A 15 -2.68 28.25 32.21
C ASN A 15 -2.66 27.97 30.70
N LYS A 16 -3.36 28.81 29.91
CA LYS A 16 -3.56 28.61 28.46
C LYS A 16 -2.28 28.37 27.68
N ARG A 17 -1.20 29.13 27.94
CA ARG A 17 0.06 29.00 27.20
C ARG A 17 0.68 27.60 27.32
N ARG A 18 0.77 27.06 28.55
CA ARG A 18 1.35 25.72 28.79
C ARG A 18 0.48 24.63 28.16
N THR A 19 -0.85 24.74 28.31
CA THR A 19 -1.78 23.75 27.76
C THR A 19 -1.74 23.75 26.23
N ILE A 20 -1.67 24.91 25.59
CA ILE A 20 -1.60 25.01 24.12
C ILE A 20 -0.32 24.37 23.59
N ILE A 21 0.84 24.65 24.21
CA ILE A 21 2.11 24.04 23.78
C ILE A 21 2.05 22.52 23.88
N ALA A 22 1.56 21.98 25.00
CA ALA A 22 1.41 20.53 25.19
C ALA A 22 0.39 19.93 24.22
N GLY A 23 -0.75 20.59 24.01
CA GLY A 23 -1.79 20.14 23.09
C GLY A 23 -1.32 20.11 21.64
N ILE A 24 -0.57 21.14 21.20
CA ILE A 24 0.04 21.18 19.87
C ILE A 24 1.09 20.08 19.72
N ALA A 25 1.94 19.85 20.72
CA ALA A 25 2.94 18.78 20.66
C ALA A 25 2.29 17.39 20.47
N ILE A 26 1.24 17.11 21.22
CA ILE A 26 0.46 15.86 21.09
C ILE A 26 -0.22 15.81 19.72
N GLY A 27 -0.86 16.91 19.29
CA GLY A 27 -1.57 17.00 18.02
C GLY A 27 -0.66 16.78 16.81
N LEU A 28 0.53 17.40 16.80
CA LEU A 28 1.52 17.22 15.75
C LEU A 28 2.08 15.80 15.73
N GLY A 29 2.34 15.20 16.90
CA GLY A 29 2.77 13.80 16.99
C GLY A 29 1.72 12.85 16.40
N LEU A 30 0.45 13.01 16.79
CA LEU A 30 -0.64 12.19 16.26
C LEU A 30 -0.86 12.40 14.77
N ALA A 31 -0.82 13.65 14.30
CA ALA A 31 -0.95 13.97 12.87
C ALA A 31 0.16 13.30 12.04
N SER A 32 1.39 13.31 12.55
CA SER A 32 2.53 12.66 11.89
C SER A 32 2.34 11.13 11.79
N LEU A 33 1.84 10.50 12.85
CA LEU A 33 1.56 9.06 12.85
C LEU A 33 0.47 8.70 11.83
N ILE A 34 -0.64 9.44 11.83
CA ILE A 34 -1.74 9.23 10.87
C ILE A 34 -1.25 9.45 9.44
N PHE A 35 -0.42 10.47 9.22
CA PHE A 35 0.11 10.78 7.90
C PHE A 35 0.98 9.64 7.35
N VAL A 36 1.92 9.12 8.16
CA VAL A 36 2.76 7.99 7.76
C VAL A 36 1.92 6.74 7.49
N ASP A 37 0.93 6.45 8.33
CA ASP A 37 0.04 5.31 8.14
C ASP A 37 -0.74 5.41 6.81
N ALA A 38 -1.32 6.57 6.53
CA ALA A 38 -2.01 6.84 5.27
C ALA A 38 -1.08 6.72 4.06
N LEU A 39 0.15 7.22 4.15
CA LEU A 39 1.16 7.06 3.10
C LEU A 39 1.46 5.58 2.84
N VAL A 40 1.65 4.77 3.87
CA VAL A 40 1.93 3.32 3.73
C VAL A 40 0.75 2.61 3.07
N ILE A 41 -0.48 2.95 3.44
CA ILE A 41 -1.69 2.39 2.80
C ILE A 41 -1.73 2.77 1.31
N GLY A 42 -1.47 4.03 0.99
CA GLY A 42 -1.41 4.51 -0.40
C GLY A 42 -0.32 3.80 -1.22
N MET A 43 0.87 3.63 -0.64
CA MET A 43 1.97 2.90 -1.28
C MET A 43 1.62 1.44 -1.53
N LYS A 44 0.99 0.74 -0.58
CA LYS A 44 0.55 -0.65 -0.75
C LYS A 44 -0.47 -0.78 -1.88
N LYS A 45 -1.44 0.13 -1.94
CA LYS A 45 -2.41 0.16 -3.03
C LYS A 45 -1.73 0.39 -4.38
N ASN A 46 -0.86 1.40 -4.46
CA ASN A 46 -0.11 1.67 -5.70
C ASN A 46 0.77 0.50 -6.12
N MET A 47 1.39 -0.21 -5.18
CA MET A 47 2.19 -1.39 -5.46
C MET A 47 1.33 -2.52 -6.04
N LEU A 48 0.14 -2.75 -5.47
CA LEU A 48 -0.80 -3.75 -5.97
C LEU A 48 -1.29 -3.38 -7.37
N ASP A 49 -1.69 -2.13 -7.58
CA ASP A 49 -2.15 -1.62 -8.86
C ASP A 49 -1.04 -1.69 -9.91
N SER A 50 0.20 -1.37 -9.54
CA SER A 50 1.38 -1.46 -10.42
C SER A 50 1.73 -2.90 -10.76
N ALA A 51 1.71 -3.81 -9.78
CA ALA A 51 1.97 -5.23 -10.00
C ALA A 51 0.90 -5.85 -10.92
N THR A 52 -0.37 -5.54 -10.68
CA THR A 52 -1.49 -6.10 -11.46
C THR A 52 -1.58 -5.48 -12.86
N SER A 53 -1.30 -4.19 -13.01
CA SER A 53 -1.27 -3.54 -14.34
C SER A 53 -0.06 -3.94 -15.18
N THR A 54 1.09 -4.22 -14.54
CA THR A 54 2.29 -4.70 -15.24
C THR A 54 2.16 -6.18 -15.61
N LEU A 55 1.49 -6.98 -14.76
CA LEU A 55 1.15 -8.37 -15.06
C LEU A 55 -0.14 -8.42 -15.90
N MET A 56 -0.09 -7.95 -17.15
CA MET A 56 -1.20 -8.16 -18.08
C MET A 56 -1.42 -9.68 -18.29
N GLY A 57 -2.42 -10.23 -17.63
CA GLY A 57 -2.94 -11.60 -17.80
C GLY A 57 -2.86 -12.48 -16.55
N ASP A 58 -3.96 -13.17 -16.23
CA ASP A 58 -4.08 -14.14 -15.12
C ASP A 58 -3.04 -15.28 -15.18
N ALA A 59 -2.45 -15.51 -16.37
CA ALA A 59 -1.35 -16.43 -16.57
C ALA A 59 -0.39 -15.90 -17.66
N GLN A 60 0.92 -15.95 -17.38
CA GLN A 60 1.96 -15.57 -18.34
C GLN A 60 2.86 -16.77 -18.68
N ILE A 61 2.83 -17.15 -19.95
CA ILE A 61 3.67 -18.22 -20.49
C ILE A 61 5.02 -17.61 -20.89
N HIS A 62 6.08 -18.08 -20.24
CA HIS A 62 7.44 -17.61 -20.49
C HIS A 62 8.29 -18.73 -21.09
N GLY A 63 9.18 -18.37 -22.03
CA GLY A 63 10.19 -19.29 -22.54
C GLY A 63 11.12 -19.80 -21.43
N ARG A 64 11.58 -21.05 -21.54
CA ARG A 64 12.46 -21.67 -20.54
C ARG A 64 13.74 -20.84 -20.39
N GLY A 65 13.98 -20.30 -19.19
CA GLY A 65 15.15 -19.47 -18.89
C GLY A 65 14.93 -17.96 -18.96
N PHE A 66 13.75 -17.48 -19.39
CA PHE A 66 13.44 -16.04 -19.43
C PHE A 66 13.40 -15.40 -18.02
N ARG A 67 12.81 -16.09 -17.02
CA ARG A 67 12.75 -15.62 -15.62
C ARG A 67 14.09 -15.44 -14.91
N LYS A 68 15.19 -16.00 -15.45
CA LYS A 68 16.52 -15.92 -14.81
C LYS A 68 17.38 -14.76 -15.31
N ALA A 69 17.16 -14.31 -16.55
CA ALA A 69 18.06 -13.35 -17.20
C ALA A 69 17.34 -12.11 -17.77
N HIS A 70 16.00 -12.11 -17.84
CA HIS A 70 15.21 -11.05 -18.49
C HIS A 70 15.72 -10.68 -19.89
N GLU A 71 16.34 -11.64 -20.59
CA GLU A 71 16.88 -11.47 -21.93
C GLU A 71 15.74 -11.51 -22.95
N VAL A 72 15.57 -10.40 -23.68
CA VAL A 72 14.51 -10.20 -24.70
C VAL A 72 14.61 -11.22 -25.86
N GLU A 73 15.78 -11.81 -26.08
CA GLU A 73 15.98 -12.85 -27.11
C GLU A 73 15.36 -14.21 -26.77
N LYS A 74 15.02 -14.50 -25.50
CA LYS A 74 14.42 -15.79 -25.10
C LYS A 74 12.91 -15.80 -25.31
N THR A 75 12.51 -15.73 -26.57
CA THR A 75 11.13 -15.85 -27.02
C THR A 75 10.67 -17.31 -27.08
N ILE A 76 9.37 -17.55 -26.97
CA ILE A 76 8.76 -18.88 -27.13
C ILE A 76 9.06 -19.40 -28.55
N ILE A 77 9.92 -20.42 -28.64
CA ILE A 77 10.14 -21.16 -29.88
C ILE A 77 8.89 -22.03 -30.12
N LYS A 78 8.15 -21.76 -31.22
CA LYS A 78 6.85 -22.35 -31.61
C LYS A 78 5.59 -21.79 -30.93
N SER A 79 5.44 -20.45 -30.88
CA SER A 79 4.24 -19.77 -30.38
C SER A 79 2.90 -20.24 -30.99
N LYS A 80 2.89 -20.60 -32.28
CA LYS A 80 1.67 -21.08 -32.97
C LYS A 80 1.15 -22.41 -32.41
N THR A 81 2.04 -23.37 -32.14
CA THR A 81 1.66 -24.69 -31.63
C THR A 81 1.11 -24.62 -30.20
N VAL A 82 1.71 -23.77 -29.36
CA VAL A 82 1.26 -23.58 -27.97
C VAL A 82 -0.13 -22.93 -27.94
N ARG A 83 -0.40 -21.97 -28.82
CA ARG A 83 -1.72 -21.33 -28.93
C ARG A 83 -2.81 -22.31 -29.38
N THR A 84 -2.52 -23.17 -30.36
CA THR A 84 -3.46 -24.20 -30.81
C THR A 84 -3.78 -25.25 -29.73
N MET A 85 -2.83 -25.54 -28.82
CA MET A 85 -3.09 -26.43 -27.68
C MET A 85 -3.98 -25.78 -26.62
N LEU A 86 -3.79 -24.48 -26.36
CA LEU A 86 -4.62 -23.72 -25.41
C LEU A 86 -6.06 -23.53 -25.90
N ASP A 87 -6.27 -23.34 -27.21
CA ASP A 87 -7.61 -23.21 -27.79
C ASP A 87 -8.41 -24.54 -27.74
N GLN A 88 -7.75 -25.66 -27.47
CA GLN A 88 -8.37 -26.99 -27.36
C GLN A 88 -8.68 -27.42 -25.93
N GLU A 89 -8.20 -26.70 -24.91
CA GLU A 89 -8.56 -26.97 -23.52
C GLU A 89 -9.88 -26.27 -23.16
N PRO A 90 -10.88 -27.00 -22.61
CA PRO A 90 -12.10 -26.39 -22.12
C PRO A 90 -11.78 -25.50 -20.91
N ILE A 91 -12.29 -24.26 -20.95
CA ILE A 91 -12.22 -23.30 -19.84
C ILE A 91 -12.96 -23.91 -18.65
N VAL A 92 -12.21 -24.26 -17.60
CA VAL A 92 -12.74 -24.76 -16.31
C VAL A 92 -13.24 -23.60 -15.47
#